data_AF-A0A3N5GM32-F1
#
_entry.id   AF-A0A3N5GM32-F1
#
_cell.length_a   1.000
_cell.length_b   1.000
_cell.length_c   1.000
_cell.angle_alpha   90.00
_cell.angle_beta   90.00
_cell.angle_gamma   90.00
#
_symmetry.space_group_name_H-M   'P 1'
#
loop_
_entity.id
_entity.type
_entity.pdbx_description
1 polymer ?
#
loop_
_entity_poly.entity_id
_entity_poly.type
_entity_poly.pdbx_seq_one_letter_code
_entity_poly.pdbx_strand_id
1 'polypeptide(L)'
;MKRIVLLLPLIALALAAGGCNERTDRREGSVLLSISEFDGLPTGVSVSGGPFSIEEITVRNIPKDPNGITSDLQSVEIRSYEVRFTRRDTGTRVPPPSVQAIFSLVEPNGQVVFEGLPFLTADQLLSQPLRDLRDFGMDQETGTQVIVLDVSIRFFGRTLAGDDV
;
A
#
# COMPACT_ATOMS: atom_id res chain seq x y z
N MET A 1 -6.99 13.86 -68.77
CA MET A 1 -6.08 13.37 -67.70
C MET A 1 -5.96 14.39 -66.55
N LYS A 2 -7.05 14.73 -65.86
CA LYS A 2 -7.06 15.73 -64.74
C LYS A 2 -7.94 15.34 -63.53
N ARG A 3 -8.51 14.13 -63.51
CA ARG A 3 -9.45 13.69 -62.44
C ARG A 3 -8.83 12.75 -61.40
N ILE A 4 -7.60 12.30 -61.59
CA ILE A 4 -6.94 11.33 -60.70
C ILE A 4 -6.17 12.02 -59.55
N VAL A 5 -5.79 13.28 -59.72
CA VAL A 5 -4.95 14.02 -58.73
C VAL A 5 -5.74 14.41 -57.47
N LEU A 6 -7.08 14.37 -57.50
CA LEU A 6 -7.92 14.83 -56.39
C LEU A 6 -8.31 13.72 -55.40
N LEU A 7 -8.01 12.45 -55.70
CA LEU A 7 -8.34 11.30 -54.84
C LEU A 7 -7.25 10.96 -53.82
N LEU A 8 -5.99 11.31 -54.10
CA LEU A 8 -4.85 11.05 -53.20
C LEU A 8 -4.91 11.76 -51.84
N PRO A 9 -5.27 13.07 -51.73
CA PRO A 9 -5.28 13.75 -50.43
C PRO A 9 -6.44 13.28 -49.53
N LEU A 10 -7.52 12.72 -50.10
CA LEU A 10 -8.66 12.23 -49.32
C LEU A 10 -8.36 10.91 -48.62
N ILE A 11 -7.57 10.04 -49.26
CA ILE A 11 -7.14 8.76 -48.69
C ILE A 11 -6.13 8.99 -47.56
N ALA A 12 -5.20 9.93 -47.72
CA ALA A 12 -4.24 10.28 -46.67
C ALA A 12 -4.90 10.85 -45.41
N LEU A 13 -6.00 11.61 -45.55
CA LEU A 13 -6.76 12.15 -44.43
C LEU A 13 -7.55 11.06 -43.68
N ALA A 14 -8.05 10.04 -44.39
CA ALA A 14 -8.74 8.90 -43.79
C ALA A 14 -7.80 7.98 -42.99
N LEU A 15 -6.55 7.79 -43.46
CA LEU A 15 -5.54 7.04 -42.70
C LEU A 15 -5.04 7.80 -41.46
N ALA A 16 -4.97 9.13 -41.50
CA ALA A 16 -4.59 9.93 -40.33
C ALA A 16 -5.65 9.93 -39.22
N ALA A 17 -6.95 9.79 -39.56
CA ALA A 17 -8.03 9.73 -38.58
C ALA A 17 -8.18 8.35 -37.90
N GLY A 18 -7.65 7.28 -38.51
CA GLY A 18 -7.69 5.92 -37.95
C GLY A 18 -6.52 5.57 -37.03
N GLY A 19 -5.44 6.37 -37.01
CA GLY A 19 -4.18 6.04 -36.32
C GLY A 19 -4.02 6.59 -34.91
N CYS A 20 -4.99 7.33 -34.37
CA CYS A 20 -4.87 7.98 -33.06
C CYS A 20 -6.17 7.87 -32.27
N ASN A 21 -6.58 6.66 -31.87
CA ASN A 21 -7.59 6.50 -30.83
C ASN A 21 -7.58 5.10 -30.18
N GLU A 22 -6.39 4.52 -29.95
CA GLU A 22 -6.27 3.65 -28.76
C GLU A 22 -6.17 4.57 -27.54
N ARG A 23 -7.35 5.06 -27.11
CA ARG A 23 -7.48 5.56 -25.75
C ARG A 23 -7.16 4.37 -24.85
N THR A 24 -6.10 4.52 -24.08
CA THR A 24 -5.65 3.60 -23.03
C THR A 24 -6.50 3.78 -21.78
N ASP A 25 -7.82 3.92 -21.93
CA ASP A 25 -8.77 3.97 -20.82
C ASP A 25 -8.99 2.57 -20.24
N ARG A 26 -7.91 1.95 -19.75
CA ARG A 26 -8.01 0.94 -18.69
C ARG A 26 -8.48 1.67 -17.44
N ARG A 27 -9.79 1.77 -17.27
CA ARG A 27 -10.45 2.46 -16.15
C ARG A 27 -10.36 1.73 -14.80
N GLU A 28 -9.58 0.68 -14.71
CA GLU A 28 -9.33 -0.01 -13.44
C GLU A 28 -7.90 -0.54 -13.45
N GLY A 29 -7.15 -0.26 -12.38
CA GLY A 29 -5.78 -0.74 -12.20
C GLY A 29 -5.72 -2.23 -12.51
N SER A 30 -4.87 -2.63 -13.45
CA SER A 30 -4.81 -4.00 -13.98
C SER A 30 -4.16 -5.00 -13.02
N VAL A 31 -3.82 -4.57 -11.82
CA VAL A 31 -3.04 -5.29 -10.83
C VAL A 31 -3.65 -5.15 -9.45
N LEU A 32 -3.36 -6.12 -8.60
CA LEU A 32 -3.72 -6.16 -7.19
C LEU A 32 -2.43 -6.31 -6.39
N LEU A 33 -2.28 -5.49 -5.35
CA LEU A 33 -1.26 -5.72 -4.33
C LEU A 33 -1.79 -6.69 -3.28
N SER A 34 -1.04 -7.76 -3.03
CA SER A 34 -1.35 -8.73 -1.99
C SER A 34 -0.16 -8.88 -1.04
N ILE A 35 -0.44 -8.97 0.25
CA ILE A 35 0.55 -9.41 1.24
C ILE A 35 0.56 -10.93 1.20
N SER A 36 1.69 -11.55 0.86
CA SER A 36 1.79 -13.00 0.72
C SER A 36 2.38 -13.71 1.92
N GLU A 37 3.27 -13.03 2.65
CA GLU A 37 3.99 -13.58 3.78
C GLU A 37 4.18 -12.49 4.84
N PHE A 38 3.97 -12.88 6.09
CA PHE A 38 4.02 -12.03 7.26
C PHE A 38 4.51 -12.86 8.44
N ASP A 39 5.72 -12.57 8.92
CA ASP A 39 6.36 -13.33 10.03
C ASP A 39 5.71 -13.08 11.40
N GLY A 40 4.60 -12.36 11.42
CA GLY A 40 3.79 -12.13 12.60
C GLY A 40 4.10 -10.83 13.32
N LEU A 41 3.25 -10.51 14.29
CA LEU A 41 3.57 -9.53 15.32
C LEU A 41 4.06 -10.28 16.56
N PRO A 42 4.95 -9.69 17.37
CA PRO A 42 5.23 -10.22 18.70
C PRO A 42 3.92 -10.40 19.48
N THR A 43 3.77 -11.54 20.15
CA THR A 43 2.56 -11.90 20.92
C THR A 43 2.28 -10.98 22.10
N GLY A 44 3.29 -10.24 22.55
CA GLY A 44 3.20 -9.18 23.53
C GLY A 44 4.44 -8.32 23.50
N VAL A 45 4.26 -7.02 23.76
CA VAL A 45 5.35 -6.04 23.80
C VAL A 45 5.27 -5.24 25.10
N SER A 46 6.43 -4.92 25.67
CA SER A 46 6.48 -4.00 26.81
C SER A 46 6.49 -2.57 26.31
N VAL A 47 5.69 -1.68 26.91
CA VAL A 47 5.73 -0.24 26.62
C VAL A 47 7.11 0.40 26.90
N SER A 48 7.98 -0.29 27.65
CA SER A 48 9.36 0.12 27.91
C SER A 48 10.39 -0.41 26.89
N GLY A 49 9.98 -1.25 25.94
CA GLY A 49 10.87 -1.99 25.03
C GLY A 49 11.42 -1.18 23.84
N GLY A 50 10.97 0.06 23.65
CA GLY A 50 11.37 0.91 22.51
C GLY A 50 10.52 0.66 21.26
N PRO A 51 10.75 1.38 20.15
CA PRO A 51 9.92 1.22 18.97
C PRO A 51 9.96 -0.21 18.45
N PHE A 52 8.82 -0.71 17.98
CA PHE A 52 8.67 -2.07 17.50
C PHE A 52 8.52 -2.10 15.99
N SER A 53 9.20 -3.05 15.36
CA SER A 53 9.17 -3.30 13.93
C SER A 53 8.68 -4.71 13.63
N ILE A 54 8.11 -4.86 12.45
CA ILE A 54 7.88 -6.17 11.84
C ILE A 54 9.19 -6.60 11.19
N GLU A 55 9.55 -7.86 11.39
CA GLU A 55 10.77 -8.45 10.83
C GLU A 55 10.70 -8.46 9.31
N GLU A 56 9.67 -9.09 8.74
CA GLU A 56 9.52 -9.24 7.30
C GLU A 56 8.06 -9.14 6.84
N ILE A 57 7.82 -8.39 5.76
CA ILE A 57 6.57 -8.40 4.98
C ILE A 57 6.90 -8.59 3.51
N THR A 58 6.33 -9.64 2.89
CA THR A 58 6.39 -9.80 1.43
C THR A 58 5.13 -9.24 0.78
N VAL A 59 5.31 -8.26 -0.11
CA VAL A 59 4.26 -7.68 -0.95
C VAL A 59 4.41 -8.19 -2.38
N ARG A 60 3.32 -8.69 -2.97
CA ARG A 60 3.26 -9.21 -4.33
C ARG A 60 2.38 -8.36 -5.21
N ASN A 61 2.80 -8.19 -6.46
CA ASN A 61 2.01 -7.58 -7.52
C ASN A 61 1.38 -8.69 -8.37
N ILE A 62 0.07 -8.89 -8.23
CA ILE A 62 -0.69 -9.92 -8.94
C ILE A 62 -1.52 -9.25 -10.04
N PRO A 63 -1.24 -9.49 -11.33
CA PRO A 63 -2.10 -9.05 -12.42
C PRO A 63 -3.51 -9.63 -12.29
N LYS A 64 -4.53 -8.82 -12.58
CA LYS A 64 -5.94 -9.26 -12.57
C LYS A 64 -6.21 -10.39 -13.57
N ASP A 65 -5.51 -10.40 -14.70
CA ASP A 65 -5.49 -11.49 -15.66
C ASP A 65 -4.11 -12.16 -15.64
N PRO A 66 -3.94 -13.29 -14.94
CA PRO A 66 -2.64 -13.95 -14.81
C PRO A 66 -2.15 -14.59 -16.12
N ASN A 67 -3.03 -14.78 -17.12
CA ASN A 67 -2.67 -15.34 -18.42
C ASN A 67 -2.54 -14.26 -19.50
N GLY A 68 -2.84 -13.01 -19.17
CA GLY A 68 -2.73 -11.87 -20.07
C GLY A 68 -1.29 -11.43 -20.28
N ILE A 69 -1.04 -10.68 -21.35
CA ILE A 69 0.27 -10.05 -21.58
C ILE A 69 0.47 -8.97 -20.53
N THR A 70 1.47 -9.15 -19.67
CA THR A 70 1.89 -8.11 -18.73
C THR A 70 2.81 -7.08 -19.39
N SER A 71 2.84 -5.88 -18.83
CA SER A 71 3.68 -4.78 -19.31
C SER A 71 4.31 -4.03 -18.14
N ASP A 72 5.48 -3.44 -18.35
CA ASP A 72 6.19 -2.63 -17.36
C ASP A 72 5.34 -1.50 -16.77
N LEU A 73 4.34 -0.99 -17.53
CA LEU A 73 3.39 0.02 -17.04
C LEU A 73 2.52 -0.48 -15.87
N GLN A 74 2.43 -1.79 -15.68
CA GLN A 74 1.70 -2.44 -14.60
C GLN A 74 2.57 -2.65 -13.34
N SER A 75 3.84 -2.25 -13.37
CA SER A 75 4.67 -2.20 -12.18
C SER A 75 4.08 -1.22 -11.17
N VAL A 76 4.14 -1.56 -9.88
CA VAL A 76 3.60 -0.73 -8.80
C VAL A 76 4.74 -0.07 -8.02
N GLU A 77 4.72 1.25 -7.98
CA GLU A 77 5.57 2.08 -7.12
C GLU A 77 4.88 2.22 -5.75
N ILE A 78 5.40 1.54 -4.74
CA ILE A 78 4.97 1.69 -3.35
C ILE A 78 5.63 2.96 -2.77
N ARG A 79 4.83 3.81 -2.12
CA ARG A 79 5.23 5.16 -1.69
C ARG A 79 5.16 5.37 -0.19
N SER A 80 4.24 4.68 0.46
CA SER A 80 4.03 4.82 1.89
C SER A 80 3.24 3.64 2.43
N TYR A 81 3.28 3.49 3.75
CA TYR A 81 2.34 2.64 4.47
C TYR A 81 1.77 3.39 5.68
N GLU A 82 0.53 3.07 6.05
CA GLU A 82 -0.14 3.54 7.25
C GLU A 82 -0.28 2.38 8.23
N VAL A 83 -0.05 2.68 9.51
CA VAL A 83 -0.33 1.79 10.63
C VAL A 83 -1.43 2.40 11.49
N ARG A 84 -2.47 1.60 11.73
CA ARG A 84 -3.63 1.98 12.55
C ARG A 84 -3.84 0.97 13.66
N PHE A 85 -4.38 1.44 14.77
CA PHE A 85 -4.67 0.61 15.93
C PHE A 85 -6.17 0.63 16.22
N THR A 86 -6.70 -0.51 16.64
CA THR A 86 -8.05 -0.63 17.20
C THR A 86 -7.99 -1.38 18.53
N ARG A 87 -8.82 -0.98 19.49
CA ARG A 87 -8.93 -1.69 20.78
C ARG A 87 -9.75 -2.97 20.60
N ARG A 88 -9.30 -4.06 21.22
CA ARG A 88 -10.06 -5.33 21.31
C ARG A 88 -10.63 -5.56 22.71
N ASP A 89 -10.09 -4.88 23.71
CA ASP A 89 -10.59 -4.93 25.09
C ASP A 89 -11.69 -3.87 25.32
N THR A 90 -11.97 -3.54 26.58
CA THR A 90 -13.04 -2.60 26.97
C THR A 90 -12.67 -1.12 26.83
N GLY A 91 -11.44 -0.77 26.44
CA GLY A 91 -11.02 0.62 26.30
C GLY A 91 -11.33 1.22 24.92
N THR A 92 -11.31 2.54 24.83
CA THR A 92 -11.61 3.30 23.61
C THR A 92 -10.42 4.08 23.08
N ARG A 93 -9.45 4.43 23.93
CA ARG A 93 -8.25 5.17 23.52
C ARG A 93 -7.29 4.26 22.76
N VAL A 94 -6.85 4.73 21.60
CA VAL A 94 -5.84 4.09 20.75
C VAL A 94 -4.69 5.07 20.46
N PRO A 95 -3.47 4.57 20.21
CA PRO A 95 -2.40 5.40 19.67
C PRO A 95 -2.84 6.04 18.33
N PRO A 96 -2.34 7.24 18.01
CA PRO A 96 -2.65 7.90 16.74
C PRO A 96 -2.11 7.08 15.56
N PRO A 97 -2.75 7.14 14.38
CA PRO A 97 -2.23 6.47 13.19
C PRO A 97 -0.87 7.06 12.78
N SER A 98 0.00 6.23 12.20
CA SER A 98 1.31 6.64 11.71
C SER A 98 1.42 6.32 10.23
N VAL A 99 1.85 7.31 9.44
CA VAL A 99 2.15 7.14 8.01
C VAL A 99 3.65 7.29 7.81
N GLN A 100 4.26 6.31 7.16
CA GLN A 100 5.70 6.27 6.89
C GLN A 100 5.93 6.19 5.39
N ALA A 101 6.89 6.97 4.90
CA ALA A 101 7.29 6.92 3.50
C ALA A 101 8.23 5.72 3.27
N ILE A 102 7.97 4.98 2.20
CA ILE A 102 8.79 3.87 1.74
C ILE A 102 8.84 3.93 0.21
N PHE A 103 9.93 3.50 -0.40
CA PHE A 103 10.06 3.51 -1.84
C PHE A 103 10.48 2.14 -2.33
N SER A 104 9.62 1.52 -3.12
CA SER A 104 9.97 0.30 -3.83
C SER A 104 9.14 0.15 -5.11
N LEU A 105 9.71 -0.56 -6.08
CA LEU A 105 9.04 -0.92 -7.32
C LEU A 105 8.78 -2.43 -7.32
N VAL A 106 7.52 -2.81 -7.53
CA VAL A 106 7.10 -4.22 -7.64
C VAL A 106 6.67 -4.49 -9.07
N GLU A 107 7.51 -5.21 -9.80
CA GLU A 107 7.25 -5.63 -11.17
C GLU A 107 5.99 -6.53 -11.27
N PRO A 108 5.31 -6.61 -12.42
CA PRO A 108 4.15 -7.50 -12.59
C PRO A 108 4.52 -8.96 -12.35
N ASN A 109 3.73 -9.68 -11.56
CA ASN A 109 4.02 -11.03 -11.04
C ASN A 109 5.26 -11.10 -10.12
N GLY A 110 5.88 -9.96 -9.80
CA GLY A 110 7.01 -9.86 -8.90
C GLY A 110 6.59 -9.71 -7.44
N GLN A 111 7.60 -9.70 -6.58
CA GLN A 111 7.45 -9.45 -5.16
C GLN A 111 8.57 -8.57 -4.64
N VAL A 112 8.29 -7.84 -3.57
CA VAL A 112 9.28 -7.14 -2.76
C VAL A 112 9.15 -7.60 -1.32
N VAL A 113 10.30 -7.72 -0.65
CA VAL A 113 10.39 -7.96 0.78
C VAL A 113 10.73 -6.64 1.46
N PHE A 114 9.92 -6.26 2.45
CA PHE A 114 10.20 -5.14 3.35
C PHE A 114 10.63 -5.69 4.70
N GLU A 115 11.82 -5.29 5.13
CA GLU A 115 12.39 -5.69 6.41
C GLU A 115 12.32 -4.54 7.42
N GLY A 116 12.10 -4.88 8.69
CA GLY A 116 12.23 -3.93 9.79
C GLY A 116 11.22 -2.76 9.75
N LEU A 117 10.02 -2.97 9.19
CA LEU A 117 9.00 -1.91 9.10
C LEU A 117 8.50 -1.53 10.51
N PRO A 118 8.72 -0.29 11.00
CA PRO A 118 8.22 0.11 12.29
C PRO A 118 6.68 0.14 12.27
N PHE A 119 6.06 -0.56 13.21
CA PHE A 119 4.62 -0.54 13.42
C PHE A 119 4.20 0.23 14.66
N LEU A 120 5.06 0.32 15.67
CA LEU A 120 4.81 1.12 16.87
C LEU A 120 6.00 2.06 17.12
N THR A 121 5.79 3.35 16.87
CA THR A 121 6.82 4.38 16.95
C THR A 121 7.03 4.89 18.38
N ALA A 122 8.15 5.57 18.62
CA ALA A 122 8.42 6.19 19.92
C ALA A 122 7.33 7.19 20.32
N ASP A 123 6.86 8.03 19.39
CA ASP A 123 5.82 9.02 19.67
C ASP A 123 4.48 8.36 20.04
N GLN A 124 4.16 7.22 19.43
CA GLN A 124 2.97 6.44 19.79
C GLN A 124 3.11 5.81 21.19
N LEU A 125 4.30 5.39 21.60
CA LEU A 125 4.56 4.95 22.99
C LEU A 125 4.40 6.08 24.01
N LEU A 126 4.59 7.34 23.59
CA LEU A 126 4.34 8.54 24.41
C LEU A 126 2.88 8.99 24.42
N SER A 127 2.02 8.35 23.62
CA SER A 127 0.62 8.69 23.49
C SER A 127 -0.28 7.79 24.36
N GLN A 128 -1.49 8.26 24.65
CA GLN A 128 -2.49 7.42 25.30
C GLN A 128 -2.95 6.32 24.32
N PRO A 129 -3.18 5.08 24.80
CA PRO A 129 -3.24 4.64 26.20
C PRO A 129 -1.89 4.07 26.73
N LEU A 130 -0.87 3.98 25.89
CA LEU A 130 0.39 3.30 26.23
C LEU A 130 1.22 4.09 27.24
N ARG A 131 1.11 5.42 27.21
CA ARG A 131 1.69 6.30 28.21
C ARG A 131 1.19 5.97 29.61
N ASP A 132 -0.11 5.68 29.79
CA ASP A 132 -0.66 5.34 31.11
C ASP A 132 -0.02 4.06 31.67
N LEU A 133 0.11 3.02 30.82
CA LEU A 133 0.81 1.80 31.20
C LEU A 133 2.26 2.05 31.63
N ARG A 134 2.95 2.96 30.94
CA ARG A 134 4.35 3.27 31.24
C ARG A 134 4.49 4.09 32.52
N ASP A 135 3.66 5.12 32.67
CA ASP A 135 3.79 6.09 33.75
C ASP A 135 3.17 5.57 35.07
N PHE A 136 2.11 4.73 35.00
CA PHE A 136 1.36 4.23 36.16
C PHE A 136 1.34 2.70 36.31
N GLY A 137 1.86 1.94 35.34
CA GLY A 137 1.77 0.47 35.35
C GLY A 137 0.38 -0.08 35.03
N MET A 138 -0.58 0.78 34.66
CA MET A 138 -1.97 0.40 34.37
C MET A 138 -2.62 1.39 33.40
N ASP A 139 -3.54 0.91 32.57
CA ASP A 139 -4.43 1.73 31.76
C ASP A 139 -5.43 2.44 32.67
N GLN A 140 -5.43 3.77 32.68
CA GLN A 140 -6.33 4.57 33.53
C GLN A 140 -7.79 4.48 33.10
N GLU A 141 -8.08 4.05 31.87
CA GLU A 141 -9.45 3.94 31.36
C GLU A 141 -10.11 2.63 31.78
N THR A 142 -9.37 1.52 31.74
CA THR A 142 -9.90 0.17 32.01
C THR A 142 -9.50 -0.37 33.38
N GLY A 143 -8.46 0.19 34.00
CA GLY A 143 -7.87 -0.33 35.24
C GLY A 143 -7.00 -1.58 35.05
N THR A 144 -6.70 -1.98 33.81
CA THR A 144 -5.94 -3.19 33.50
C THR A 144 -4.46 -2.91 33.29
N GLN A 145 -3.60 -3.88 33.62
CA GLN A 145 -2.14 -3.79 33.35
C GLN A 145 -1.77 -4.26 31.93
N VAL A 146 -2.77 -4.72 31.18
CA VAL A 146 -2.62 -5.22 29.82
C VAL A 146 -3.63 -4.49 28.95
N ILE A 147 -3.15 -4.04 27.79
CA ILE A 147 -3.98 -3.45 26.74
C ILE A 147 -3.89 -4.37 25.53
N VAL A 148 -5.04 -4.70 24.94
CA VAL A 148 -5.11 -5.54 23.74
C VAL A 148 -5.43 -4.66 22.53
N LEU A 149 -4.46 -4.54 21.62
CA LEU A 149 -4.58 -3.78 20.37
C LEU A 149 -4.54 -4.72 19.18
N ASP A 150 -5.40 -4.42 18.21
CA ASP A 150 -5.32 -4.91 16.85
C ASP A 150 -4.56 -3.89 16.00
N VAL A 151 -3.58 -4.38 15.23
CA VAL A 151 -2.75 -3.54 14.35
C VAL A 151 -3.17 -3.82 12.90
N SER A 152 -3.44 -2.75 12.16
CA SER A 152 -3.75 -2.79 10.73
C SER A 152 -2.71 -2.01 9.96
N ILE A 153 -2.13 -2.64 8.94
CA ILE A 153 -1.13 -2.03 8.06
C ILE A 153 -1.70 -1.96 6.66
N ARG A 154 -1.60 -0.78 6.05
CA ARG A 154 -2.04 -0.53 4.69
C ARG A 154 -0.92 0.09 3.88
N PHE A 155 -0.57 -0.56 2.78
CA PHE A 155 0.36 -0.02 1.79
C PHE A 155 -0.39 0.88 0.80
N PHE A 156 0.29 1.92 0.33
CA PHE A 156 -0.19 2.82 -0.71
C PHE A 156 0.85 2.91 -1.81
N GLY A 157 0.39 2.74 -3.04
CA GLY A 157 1.23 2.88 -4.22
C GLY A 157 0.46 3.40 -5.42
N ARG A 158 1.16 3.45 -6.54
CA ARG A 158 0.56 3.68 -7.85
C ARG A 158 1.19 2.79 -8.90
N THR A 159 0.46 2.43 -9.93
CA THR A 159 1.06 1.83 -11.13
C THR A 159 1.90 2.86 -11.88
N LEU A 160 2.87 2.40 -12.67
CA LEU A 160 3.60 3.28 -13.59
C LEU A 160 2.69 3.89 -14.68
N ALA A 161 1.54 3.26 -14.95
CA ALA A 161 0.47 3.83 -15.77
C ALA A 161 -0.26 5.02 -15.10
N GLY A 162 -0.12 5.20 -13.77
CA GLY A 162 -0.69 6.31 -13.01
C GLY A 162 -1.95 5.98 -12.22
N ASP A 163 -2.33 4.71 -12.11
CA ASP A 163 -3.48 4.27 -11.31
C ASP A 163 -3.09 4.08 -9.85
N ASP A 164 -3.90 4.58 -8.91
CA ASP A 164 -3.68 4.34 -7.48
C ASP A 164 -3.99 2.88 -7.09
N VAL A 165 -3.18 2.31 -6.19
CA VAL A 165 -3.30 0.93 -5.69
C VAL A 165 -3.18 0.89 -4.16
#